data_AF-A0A6C0HIU2-F1
#
_entry.id   AF-A0A6C0HIU2-F1
#
_cell.length_a   1.000
_cell.length_b   1.000
_cell.length_c   1.000
_cell.angle_alpha   90.00
_cell.angle_beta   90.00
_cell.angle_gamma   90.00
#
_symmetry.space_group_name_H-M   'P 1'
#
loop_
_entity.id
_entity.type
_entity.pdbx_description
1 polymer ?
#
loop_
_entity_poly.entity_id
_entity_poly.type
_entity_poly.pdbx_seq_one_letter_code
_entity_poly.pdbx_strand_id
1 'polypeptide(L)'
;MKIVTILGSCRQKSIESIYNCTSIQEDLTYPHYSKEILQTIKYLKYKDLKDCEVRYTFRTPILTGSHVNYEFLKSQYDKSDIFVLEIASMLFYEYDSHYLHHISIEEKYNLDITQDIKVGKLSKSEIENDILEIKKELNKPFLIVSHLVTRESGDRYELKCWLEQICTSHNILFIDPIKELQKRNYNINELLLNEKVLNHYSDNGHIAIQNIYKEYIEKL
;
A
#
# COMPACT_ATOMS: atom_id res chain seq x y z
N MET A 1 5.20 14.12 18.00
CA MET A 1 4.23 13.10 17.54
C MET A 1 4.69 12.66 16.17
N LYS A 2 4.89 11.36 15.94
CA LYS A 2 5.38 10.81 14.67
C LYS A 2 4.40 11.17 13.54
N ILE A 3 4.91 11.64 12.40
CA ILE A 3 4.15 11.84 11.16
C ILE A 3 4.25 10.57 10.33
N VAL A 4 3.11 9.95 10.04
CA VAL A 4 3.04 8.66 9.32
C VAL A 4 2.57 8.90 7.88
N THR A 5 3.28 8.33 6.91
CA THR A 5 2.75 8.17 5.55
C THR A 5 2.26 6.75 5.37
N ILE A 6 1.04 6.61 4.86
CA ILE A 6 0.44 5.32 4.50
C ILE A 6 0.53 5.19 2.98
N LEU A 7 1.14 4.11 2.51
CA LEU A 7 1.09 3.69 1.11
C LEU A 7 0.40 2.34 1.05
N GLY A 8 -0.92 2.38 0.94
CA GLY A 8 -1.75 1.19 0.99
C GLY A 8 -3.22 1.53 0.74
N SER A 9 -4.13 0.77 1.34
CA SER A 9 -5.57 0.98 1.17
C SER A 9 -6.25 1.60 2.39
N CYS A 10 -7.57 1.75 2.31
CA CYS A 10 -8.43 2.18 3.42
C CYS A 10 -8.34 1.27 4.66
N ARG A 11 -7.80 0.05 4.55
CA ARG A 11 -7.63 -0.87 5.68
C ARG A 11 -6.67 -0.35 6.75
N GLN A 12 -5.77 0.58 6.38
CA GLN A 12 -4.84 1.24 7.30
C GLN A 12 -5.40 2.55 7.88
N LYS A 13 -6.61 2.97 7.50
CA LYS A 13 -7.21 4.26 7.93
C LYS A 13 -7.29 4.44 9.45
N SER A 14 -7.39 3.35 10.21
CA SER A 14 -7.34 3.37 11.68
C SER A 14 -6.04 3.94 12.26
N ILE A 15 -4.99 4.15 11.46
CA ILE A 15 -3.77 4.83 11.90
C ILE A 15 -4.00 6.34 12.06
N GLU A 16 -4.90 6.93 11.25
CA GLU A 16 -5.25 8.36 11.29
C GLU A 16 -5.91 8.77 12.61
N SER A 17 -6.53 7.83 13.34
CA SER A 17 -7.14 8.11 14.64
C SER A 17 -6.12 8.27 15.77
N ILE A 18 -4.86 7.85 15.55
CA ILE A 18 -3.82 7.80 16.60
C ILE A 18 -2.52 8.51 16.22
N TYR A 19 -2.30 8.81 14.93
CA TYR A 19 -1.12 9.53 14.45
C TYR A 19 -1.49 10.63 13.44
N ASN A 20 -0.65 11.65 13.36
CA ASN A 20 -0.71 12.63 12.28
C ASN A 20 -0.30 11.95 10.97
N CYS A 21 -1.26 11.71 10.08
CA CYS A 21 -0.99 11.12 8.78
C CYS A 21 -0.85 12.18 7.70
N THR A 22 0.02 11.93 6.72
CA THR A 22 0.05 12.75 5.50
C THR A 22 -1.13 12.42 4.59
N SER A 23 -1.49 13.33 3.70
CA SER A 23 -2.52 13.11 2.69
C SER A 23 -2.01 12.44 1.40
N ILE A 24 -0.78 11.91 1.36
CA ILE A 24 -0.22 11.29 0.13
C ILE A 24 -1.13 10.18 -0.40
N GLN A 25 -1.72 9.39 0.49
CA GLN A 25 -2.62 8.29 0.11
C GLN A 25 -3.83 8.84 -0.68
N GLU A 26 -4.50 9.85 -0.14
CA GLU A 26 -5.69 10.49 -0.69
C GLU A 26 -5.39 11.31 -1.95
N ASP A 27 -4.32 12.11 -1.90
CA ASP A 27 -4.01 13.11 -2.91
C ASP A 27 -3.24 12.53 -4.11
N LEU A 28 -2.61 11.35 -3.95
CA LEU A 28 -1.84 10.69 -5.00
C LEU A 28 -2.38 9.31 -5.35
N THR A 29 -2.15 8.31 -4.49
CA THR A 29 -2.48 6.92 -4.83
C THR A 29 -2.63 5.99 -3.62
N TYR A 30 -3.38 4.92 -3.84
CA TYR A 30 -3.61 3.83 -2.90
C TYR A 30 -2.94 2.57 -3.46
N PRO A 31 -1.61 2.44 -3.36
CA PRO A 31 -0.90 1.41 -4.10
C PRO A 31 -1.21 0.02 -3.57
N HIS A 32 -1.27 -0.97 -4.47
CA HIS A 32 -1.68 -2.33 -4.11
C HIS A 32 -0.55 -3.37 -4.17
N TYR A 33 0.56 -3.07 -4.84
CA TYR A 33 1.66 -4.00 -5.07
C TYR A 33 3.02 -3.29 -4.96
N SER A 34 4.09 -4.08 -4.77
CA SER A 34 5.41 -3.56 -4.41
C SER A 34 6.00 -2.60 -5.45
N LYS A 35 5.83 -2.88 -6.75
CA LYS A 35 6.33 -2.01 -7.81
C LYS A 35 5.62 -0.67 -7.89
N GLU A 36 4.31 -0.64 -7.62
CA GLU A 36 3.54 0.61 -7.55
C GLU A 36 4.00 1.48 -6.38
N ILE A 37 4.22 0.87 -5.20
CA ILE A 37 4.76 1.56 -4.03
C ILE A 37 6.11 2.19 -4.37
N LEU A 38 7.00 1.43 -5.03
CA LEU A 38 8.30 1.93 -5.45
C LEU A 38 8.17 3.07 -6.47
N GLN A 39 7.25 2.98 -7.43
CA GLN A 39 6.95 4.07 -8.37
C GLN A 39 6.47 5.33 -7.63
N THR A 40 5.59 5.18 -6.65
CA THR A 40 5.13 6.30 -5.81
C THR A 40 6.28 6.97 -5.09
N ILE A 41 7.17 6.19 -4.47
CA ILE A 41 8.33 6.73 -3.74
C ILE A 41 9.28 7.47 -4.69
N LYS A 42 9.59 6.90 -5.86
CA LYS A 42 10.46 7.54 -6.85
C LYS A 42 9.87 8.85 -7.37
N TYR A 43 8.57 8.88 -7.64
CA TYR A 43 7.88 10.10 -8.02
C TYR A 43 8.00 11.17 -6.95
N LEU A 44 7.64 10.86 -5.70
CA LEU A 44 7.71 11.81 -4.59
C LEU A 44 9.12 12.36 -4.37
N LYS A 45 10.16 11.54 -4.58
CA LYS A 45 11.55 11.91 -4.32
C LYS A 45 12.22 12.65 -5.49
N TYR A 46 11.92 12.26 -6.73
CA TYR A 46 12.67 12.69 -7.91
C TYR A 46 11.84 13.35 -9.00
N LYS A 47 10.51 13.35 -8.90
CA LYS A 47 9.60 13.79 -9.96
C LYS A 47 9.88 13.06 -11.28
N ASP A 48 10.02 11.73 -11.21
CA ASP A 48 10.41 10.89 -12.34
C ASP A 48 9.31 10.69 -13.41
N LEU A 49 8.13 11.30 -13.20
CA LEU A 49 7.01 11.30 -14.13
C LEU A 49 6.63 12.73 -14.52
N LYS A 50 6.31 12.93 -15.80
CA LYS A 50 5.67 14.14 -16.33
C LYS A 50 4.20 14.17 -15.92
N ASP A 51 3.60 15.36 -15.94
CA ASP A 51 2.19 15.57 -15.61
C ASP A 51 1.22 14.70 -16.45
N CYS A 52 1.53 14.47 -17.73
CA CYS A 52 0.72 13.60 -18.58
C CYS A 52 0.80 12.13 -18.13
N GLU A 53 1.95 11.70 -17.62
CA GLU A 53 2.18 10.33 -17.14
C GLU A 53 1.51 10.09 -15.78
N VAL A 54 1.58 11.09 -14.90
CA VAL A 54 0.92 11.10 -13.58
C VAL A 54 -0.59 10.84 -13.70
N ARG A 55 -1.23 11.40 -14.74
CA ARG A 55 -2.69 11.31 -14.95
C ARG A 55 -3.20 9.90 -15.18
N TYR A 56 -2.38 9.00 -15.71
CA TYR A 56 -2.75 7.60 -15.91
C TYR A 56 -2.03 6.63 -14.97
N THR A 57 -1.03 7.10 -14.22
CA THR A 57 -0.22 6.24 -13.34
C THR A 57 -0.85 6.08 -11.97
N PHE A 58 -1.32 7.16 -11.35
CA PHE A 58 -1.76 7.17 -9.96
C PHE A 58 -3.28 7.22 -9.82
N ARG A 59 -3.81 6.59 -8.76
CA ARG A 59 -5.26 6.47 -8.56
C ARG A 59 -5.99 7.80 -8.60
N THR A 60 -5.58 8.77 -7.79
CA THR A 60 -6.34 10.02 -7.61
C THR A 60 -6.39 10.86 -8.88
N PRO A 61 -5.28 11.01 -9.63
CA PRO A 61 -5.32 11.64 -10.96
C PRO A 61 -6.26 10.93 -11.95
N ILE A 62 -6.26 9.60 -12.00
CA ILE A 62 -7.18 8.84 -12.87
C ILE A 62 -8.64 9.12 -12.48
N LEU A 63 -8.95 9.13 -11.18
CA LEU A 63 -10.30 9.34 -10.68
C LEU A 63 -10.85 10.75 -10.92
N THR A 64 -9.97 11.75 -10.81
CA THR A 64 -10.38 13.16 -10.75
C THR A 64 -10.09 13.94 -12.03
N GLY A 65 -9.21 13.40 -12.90
CA GLY A 65 -8.65 14.13 -14.04
C GLY A 65 -7.82 15.35 -13.64
N SER A 66 -7.52 15.53 -12.35
CA SER A 66 -6.93 16.75 -11.81
C SER A 66 -5.39 16.71 -11.83
N HIS A 67 -4.79 17.92 -11.83
CA HIS A 67 -3.35 18.05 -11.68
C HIS A 67 -2.94 17.80 -10.23
N VAL A 68 -1.84 17.06 -10.07
CA VAL A 68 -1.21 16.81 -8.77
C VAL A 68 -0.33 17.98 -8.38
N ASN A 69 -0.47 18.47 -7.16
CA ASN A 69 0.48 19.43 -6.59
C ASN A 69 1.73 18.70 -6.08
N TYR A 70 2.70 18.50 -6.96
CA TYR A 70 3.95 17.79 -6.64
C TYR A 70 4.70 18.40 -5.45
N GLU A 71 4.87 19.72 -5.39
CA GLU A 71 5.62 20.39 -4.32
C GLU A 71 4.97 20.15 -2.96
N PHE A 72 3.63 20.19 -2.90
CA PHE A 72 2.90 19.85 -1.69
C PHE A 72 3.14 18.39 -1.29
N LEU A 73 2.97 17.43 -2.20
CA LEU A 73 3.21 16.01 -1.90
C LEU A 73 4.65 15.73 -1.49
N LYS A 74 5.62 16.36 -2.15
CA LYS A 74 7.04 16.26 -1.78
C LYS A 74 7.26 16.75 -0.34
N SER A 75 6.64 17.89 0.03
CA SER A 75 6.72 18.39 1.41
C SER A 75 6.13 17.41 2.42
N GLN A 76 5.07 16.69 2.06
CA GLN A 76 4.48 15.63 2.89
C GLN A 76 5.43 14.44 3.04
N TYR A 77 6.06 14.02 1.95
CA TYR A 77 7.04 12.94 1.95
C TYR A 77 8.25 13.29 2.82
N ASP A 78 8.79 14.50 2.66
CA ASP A 78 9.97 14.96 3.38
C ASP A 78 9.73 15.02 4.89
N LYS A 79 8.55 15.51 5.33
CA LYS A 79 8.19 15.58 6.76
C LYS A 79 7.81 14.23 7.40
N SER A 80 7.66 13.17 6.63
CA SER A 80 7.25 11.86 7.16
C SER A 80 8.35 11.24 7.99
N ASP A 81 8.01 10.79 9.20
CA ASP A 81 8.92 10.08 10.09
C ASP A 81 8.93 8.58 9.78
N ILE A 82 7.76 8.02 9.45
CA ILE A 82 7.54 6.58 9.28
C ILE A 82 6.65 6.31 8.07
N PHE A 83 6.89 5.18 7.40
CA PHE A 83 6.04 4.66 6.34
C PHE A 83 5.35 3.35 6.73
N VAL A 84 4.06 3.25 6.45
CA VAL A 84 3.28 2.00 6.56
C VAL A 84 2.88 1.58 5.17
N LEU A 85 3.43 0.45 4.72
CA LEU A 85 3.33 0.01 3.33
C LEU A 85 2.47 -1.26 3.26
N GLU A 86 1.35 -1.20 2.56
CA GLU A 86 0.50 -2.37 2.34
C GLU A 86 0.82 -3.01 0.99
N ILE A 87 1.19 -4.30 0.99
CA ILE A 87 1.34 -5.09 -0.23
C ILE A 87 0.22 -6.13 -0.27
N ALA A 88 -0.72 -5.93 -1.19
CA ALA A 88 -2.01 -6.60 -1.24
C ALA A 88 -2.22 -7.47 -2.48
N SER A 89 -1.37 -7.32 -3.50
CA SER A 89 -1.50 -7.99 -4.79
C SER A 89 -0.15 -8.47 -5.31
N MET A 90 -0.16 -9.62 -5.98
CA MET A 90 0.95 -10.06 -6.84
C MET A 90 0.81 -9.51 -8.28
N LEU A 91 -0.37 -9.02 -8.66
CA LEU A 91 -0.56 -8.46 -9.99
C LEU A 91 0.10 -7.09 -10.09
N PHE A 92 0.74 -6.83 -11.24
CA PHE A 92 1.26 -5.53 -11.61
C PHE A 92 0.64 -5.04 -12.92
N TYR A 93 0.71 -3.73 -13.13
CA TYR A 93 0.22 -3.04 -14.31
C TYR A 93 1.33 -2.13 -14.83
N GLU A 94 1.81 -2.39 -16.04
CA GLU A 94 2.99 -1.73 -16.59
C GLU A 94 2.66 -1.08 -17.94
N TYR A 95 3.09 0.17 -18.11
CA TYR A 95 3.03 0.89 -19.38
C TYR A 95 4.21 1.86 -19.47
N ASP A 96 4.90 1.84 -20.60
CA ASP A 96 6.09 2.67 -20.87
C ASP A 96 7.14 2.66 -19.74
N SER A 97 7.43 1.47 -19.20
CA SER A 97 8.37 1.24 -18.08
C SER A 97 7.95 1.82 -16.72
N HIS A 98 6.71 2.31 -16.59
CA HIS A 98 6.14 2.79 -15.34
C HIS A 98 5.16 1.77 -14.77
N TYR A 99 4.95 1.81 -13.44
CA TYR A 99 3.99 0.93 -12.74
C TYR A 99 2.76 1.70 -12.28
N LEU A 100 1.59 1.24 -12.73
CA LEU A 100 0.33 1.97 -12.69
C LEU A 100 -0.60 1.39 -11.62
N HIS A 101 -1.52 2.21 -11.12
CA HIS A 101 -2.61 1.73 -10.29
C HIS A 101 -3.57 0.85 -11.12
N HIS A 102 -4.11 -0.21 -10.51
CA HIS A 102 -4.94 -1.20 -11.21
C HIS A 102 -6.17 -0.65 -11.93
N ILE A 103 -6.69 0.51 -11.51
CA ILE A 103 -7.87 1.11 -12.16
C ILE A 103 -7.55 1.67 -13.55
N SER A 104 -6.28 1.78 -13.92
CA SER A 104 -5.85 2.24 -15.24
C SER A 104 -6.34 1.35 -16.39
N ILE A 105 -6.70 0.09 -16.09
CA ILE A 105 -7.27 -0.84 -17.07
C ILE A 105 -8.82 -0.84 -17.11
N GLU A 106 -9.48 -0.08 -16.24
CA GLU A 106 -10.95 -0.07 -16.20
C GLU A 106 -11.52 0.87 -17.28
N GLU A 107 -12.31 0.29 -18.20
CA GLU A 107 -12.90 0.99 -19.36
C GLU A 107 -13.63 2.29 -19.00
N LYS A 108 -14.25 2.34 -17.82
CA LYS A 108 -15.03 3.51 -17.35
C LYS A 108 -14.19 4.79 -17.20
N TYR A 109 -12.86 4.69 -17.08
CA TYR A 109 -11.97 5.85 -17.02
C TYR A 109 -11.47 6.30 -18.38
N ASN A 110 -11.72 5.52 -19.45
CA ASN A 110 -11.44 5.86 -20.84
C ASN A 110 -10.02 6.42 -21.06
N LEU A 111 -9.00 5.74 -20.52
CA LEU A 111 -7.61 6.09 -20.73
C LEU A 111 -7.13 5.55 -22.08
N ASP A 112 -6.51 6.41 -22.90
CA ASP A 112 -6.05 6.04 -24.24
C ASP A 112 -5.02 4.90 -24.25
N ILE A 113 -4.35 4.68 -23.11
CA ILE A 113 -3.31 3.65 -22.96
C ILE A 113 -3.84 2.26 -22.57
N THR A 114 -5.15 2.14 -22.29
CA THR A 114 -5.74 0.95 -21.63
C THR A 114 -5.36 -0.38 -22.31
N GLN A 115 -5.34 -0.40 -23.64
CA GLN A 115 -5.05 -1.61 -24.44
C GLN A 115 -3.56 -1.99 -24.46
N ASP A 116 -2.68 -1.04 -24.13
CA ASP A 116 -1.23 -1.23 -24.14
C ASP A 116 -0.68 -1.56 -22.75
N ILE A 117 -1.52 -1.51 -21.70
CA ILE A 117 -1.10 -1.84 -20.34
C ILE A 117 -0.86 -3.35 -20.23
N LYS A 118 0.38 -3.70 -19.89
CA LYS A 118 0.78 -5.07 -19.57
C LYS A 118 0.35 -5.41 -18.15
N VAL A 119 -0.49 -6.42 -18.04
CA VAL A 119 -0.84 -7.04 -16.75
C VAL A 119 0.01 -8.30 -16.56
N GLY A 120 0.69 -8.39 -15.42
CA GLY A 120 1.50 -9.56 -15.09
C GLY A 120 1.41 -9.93 -13.63
N LYS A 121 2.15 -10.98 -13.24
CA LYS A 121 2.23 -11.47 -11.86
C LYS A 121 3.68 -11.43 -11.40
N LEU A 122 3.91 -10.79 -10.26
CA LEU A 122 5.21 -10.69 -9.60
C LEU A 122 5.60 -12.03 -9.00
N SER A 123 6.84 -12.42 -9.21
CA SER A 123 7.49 -13.50 -8.48
C SER A 123 7.89 -13.05 -7.07
N LYS A 124 8.13 -14.01 -6.18
CA LYS A 124 8.67 -13.76 -4.84
C LYS A 124 9.96 -12.94 -4.89
N SER A 125 10.87 -13.28 -5.79
CA SER A 125 12.16 -12.58 -5.96
C SER A 125 11.98 -11.14 -6.43
N GLU A 126 10.99 -10.86 -7.28
CA GLU A 126 10.69 -9.48 -7.68
C GLU A 126 10.17 -8.67 -6.50
N ILE A 127 9.23 -9.22 -5.73
CA ILE A 127 8.69 -8.56 -4.53
C ILE A 127 9.80 -8.30 -3.51
N GLU A 128 10.69 -9.27 -3.30
CA GLU A 128 11.83 -9.13 -2.40
C GLU A 128 12.77 -8.01 -2.86
N ASN A 129 13.15 -8.00 -4.14
CA ASN A 129 13.98 -6.94 -4.71
C ASN A 129 13.32 -5.57 -4.60
N ASP A 130 12.01 -5.47 -4.86
CA ASP A 130 11.26 -4.23 -4.74
C ASP A 130 11.28 -3.72 -3.28
N ILE A 131 11.07 -4.59 -2.28
CA ILE A 131 11.11 -4.22 -0.86
C ILE A 131 12.51 -3.72 -0.45
N LEU A 132 13.57 -4.35 -0.97
CA LEU A 132 14.94 -3.91 -0.72
C LEU A 132 15.25 -2.56 -1.37
N GLU A 133 14.75 -2.33 -2.58
CA GLU A 133 14.88 -1.02 -3.23
C GLU A 133 14.04 0.05 -2.51
N ILE A 134 12.84 -0.28 -2.03
CA ILE A 134 12.03 0.60 -1.17
C ILE A 134 12.81 1.00 0.08
N LYS A 135 13.46 0.04 0.75
CA LYS A 135 14.29 0.31 1.94
C LYS A 135 15.41 1.30 1.64
N LYS A 136 16.08 1.13 0.50
CA LYS A 136 17.14 2.03 0.03
C LYS A 136 16.60 3.42 -0.36
N GLU A 137 15.47 3.47 -1.06
CA GLU A 137 14.89 4.72 -1.56
C GLU A 137 14.27 5.57 -0.45
N LEU A 138 13.55 4.96 0.49
CA LEU A 138 12.97 5.67 1.62
C LEU A 138 14.05 6.25 2.54
N ASN A 139 15.08 5.45 2.85
CA ASN A 139 16.07 5.78 3.88
C ASN A 139 15.41 6.29 5.19
N LYS A 140 14.22 5.75 5.50
CA LYS A 140 13.35 6.10 6.63
C LYS A 140 12.75 4.80 7.20
N PRO A 141 12.42 4.75 8.50
CA PRO A 141 11.77 3.59 9.09
C PRO A 141 10.44 3.27 8.38
N PHE A 142 10.20 1.98 8.14
CA PHE A 142 8.96 1.52 7.58
C PHE A 142 8.61 0.12 8.09
N LEU A 143 7.34 -0.24 7.94
CA LEU A 143 6.84 -1.60 8.13
C LEU A 143 5.99 -2.03 6.94
N ILE A 144 5.91 -3.34 6.73
CA ILE A 144 5.06 -3.95 5.71
C ILE A 144 3.80 -4.51 6.37
N VAL A 145 2.65 -4.34 5.71
CA VAL A 145 1.36 -4.89 6.11
C VAL A 145 0.82 -5.75 4.97
N SER A 146 0.34 -6.96 5.27
CA SER A 146 -0.40 -7.75 4.28
C SER A 146 -1.86 -7.33 4.17
N HIS A 147 -2.54 -7.76 3.10
CA HIS A 147 -4.01 -7.73 3.06
C HIS A 147 -4.62 -8.51 4.25
N LEU A 148 -5.91 -8.27 4.50
CA LEU A 148 -6.76 -9.14 5.33
C LEU A 148 -6.89 -10.51 4.65
N VAL A 149 -6.16 -11.50 5.13
CA VAL A 149 -6.18 -12.88 4.61
C VAL A 149 -6.89 -13.79 5.60
N THR A 150 -8.14 -14.14 5.29
CA THR A 150 -8.99 -14.99 6.15
C THR A 150 -9.02 -16.46 5.73
N ARG A 151 -8.33 -16.82 4.63
CA ARG A 151 -8.27 -18.19 4.09
C ARG A 151 -6.82 -18.61 3.93
N GLU A 152 -6.53 -19.87 4.24
CA GLU A 152 -5.18 -20.44 4.12
C GLU A 152 -4.90 -21.02 2.73
N SER A 153 -5.33 -20.32 1.68
CA SER A 153 -5.15 -20.75 0.28
C SER A 153 -5.28 -19.60 -0.71
N GLY A 154 -4.79 -19.84 -1.93
CA GLY A 154 -4.83 -18.89 -3.04
C GLY A 154 -3.77 -17.78 -2.98
N ASP A 155 -3.74 -16.95 -4.01
CA ASP A 155 -2.70 -15.95 -4.26
C ASP A 155 -2.47 -14.99 -3.09
N ARG A 156 -3.55 -14.55 -2.41
CA ARG A 156 -3.41 -13.63 -1.25
C ARG A 156 -2.72 -14.30 -0.06
N TYR A 157 -3.01 -15.57 0.20
CA TYR A 157 -2.33 -16.32 1.25
C TYR A 157 -0.87 -16.57 0.91
N GLU A 158 -0.59 -16.96 -0.33
CA GLU A 158 0.76 -17.16 -0.82
C GLU A 158 1.59 -15.86 -0.69
N LEU A 159 1.04 -14.72 -1.11
CA LEU A 159 1.67 -13.42 -1.00
C LEU A 159 1.98 -13.08 0.46
N LYS A 160 1.01 -13.25 1.36
CA LYS A 160 1.19 -13.03 2.79
C LYS A 160 2.33 -13.90 3.35
N CYS A 161 2.42 -15.16 2.95
CA CYS A 161 3.53 -16.06 3.35
C CYS A 161 4.88 -15.58 2.80
N TRP A 162 4.93 -15.12 1.54
CA TRP A 162 6.14 -14.54 0.97
C TRP A 162 6.60 -13.29 1.72
N LEU A 163 5.67 -12.36 2.01
CA LEU A 163 5.96 -11.13 2.74
C LEU A 163 6.50 -11.43 4.15
N GLU A 164 5.87 -12.37 4.88
CA GLU A 164 6.35 -12.78 6.21
C GLU A 164 7.79 -13.32 6.15
N GLN A 165 8.09 -14.19 5.17
CA GLN A 165 9.43 -14.75 4.97
C GLN A 165 10.47 -13.69 4.59
N ILE A 166 10.14 -12.81 3.64
CA ILE A 166 11.03 -11.73 3.17
C ILE A 166 11.32 -10.78 4.33
N CYS A 167 10.28 -10.31 5.02
CA CYS A 167 10.43 -9.35 6.11
C CYS A 167 11.25 -9.93 7.26
N THR A 168 11.03 -11.20 7.62
CA THR A 168 11.83 -11.90 8.63
C THR A 168 13.30 -11.99 8.20
N SER A 169 13.58 -12.34 6.95
CA SER A 169 14.94 -12.51 6.43
C SER A 169 15.75 -11.20 6.41
N HIS A 170 15.07 -10.07 6.23
CA HIS A 170 15.69 -8.74 6.11
C HIS A 170 15.52 -7.85 7.35
N ASN A 171 15.03 -8.42 8.45
CA ASN A 171 14.73 -7.72 9.70
C ASN A 171 13.85 -6.47 9.49
N ILE A 172 12.77 -6.64 8.72
CA ILE A 172 11.75 -5.62 8.46
C ILE A 172 10.52 -5.98 9.30
N LEU A 173 9.93 -5.01 9.98
CA LEU A 173 8.70 -5.26 10.73
C LEU A 173 7.55 -5.59 9.77
N PHE A 174 6.82 -6.65 10.08
CA PHE A 174 5.70 -7.14 9.29
C PHE A 174 4.45 -7.34 10.15
N ILE A 175 3.31 -6.90 9.62
CA ILE A 175 1.99 -7.10 10.22
C ILE A 175 1.18 -7.98 9.28
N ASP A 176 0.80 -9.16 9.78
CA ASP A 176 -0.35 -9.92 9.28
C ASP A 176 -1.55 -9.53 10.16
N PRO A 177 -2.49 -8.70 9.66
CA PRO A 177 -3.51 -8.14 10.51
C PRO A 177 -4.45 -9.20 11.11
N ILE A 178 -4.74 -10.27 10.36
CA ILE A 178 -5.64 -11.34 10.83
C ILE A 178 -4.95 -12.16 11.91
N LYS A 179 -3.69 -12.54 11.68
CA LYS A 179 -2.89 -13.28 12.68
C LYS A 179 -2.70 -12.48 13.96
N GLU A 180 -2.45 -11.18 13.87
CA GLU A 180 -2.28 -10.31 15.04
C GLU A 180 -3.59 -10.11 15.84
N LEU A 181 -4.73 -10.01 15.16
CA LEU A 181 -6.04 -9.95 15.82
C LEU A 181 -6.39 -11.29 16.49
N GLN A 182 -6.13 -12.41 15.82
CA GLN A 182 -6.37 -13.75 16.40
C GLN A 182 -5.50 -14.02 17.64
N LYS A 183 -4.22 -13.60 17.64
CA LYS A 183 -3.33 -13.68 18.81
C LYS A 183 -3.88 -12.94 20.04
N ARG A 184 -4.73 -11.94 19.83
CA ARG A 184 -5.39 -11.14 20.88
C ARG A 184 -6.80 -11.63 21.20
N ASN A 185 -7.16 -12.84 20.75
CA ASN A 185 -8.46 -13.49 20.97
C ASN A 185 -9.66 -12.71 20.40
N TYR A 186 -9.46 -11.90 19.36
CA TYR A 186 -10.59 -11.28 18.66
C TYR A 186 -11.33 -12.29 17.78
N ASN A 187 -12.65 -12.18 17.75
CA ASN A 187 -13.48 -12.88 16.77
C ASN A 187 -13.45 -12.14 15.42
N ILE A 188 -12.69 -12.65 14.46
CA ILE A 188 -12.50 -12.02 13.15
C ILE A 188 -13.82 -11.77 12.40
N ASN A 189 -14.81 -12.64 12.56
CA ASN A 189 -16.10 -12.50 11.88
C ASN A 189 -16.90 -11.26 12.35
N GLU A 190 -16.62 -10.74 13.54
CA GLU A 190 -17.27 -9.54 14.09
C GLU A 190 -16.51 -8.25 13.70
N LEU A 191 -15.26 -8.39 13.25
CA LEU A 191 -14.38 -7.27 12.92
C LEU A 191 -14.37 -6.92 11.44
N LEU A 192 -14.96 -7.76 10.58
CA LEU A 192 -14.99 -7.55 9.14
C LEU A 192 -16.41 -7.24 8.65
N LEU A 193 -16.52 -6.44 7.59
CA LEU A 193 -17.79 -6.21 6.93
C LEU A 193 -18.28 -7.50 6.27
N ASN A 194 -19.60 -7.75 6.35
CA ASN A 194 -20.23 -8.91 5.73
C ASN A 194 -20.34 -8.72 4.21
N GLU A 195 -19.26 -9.04 3.51
CA GLU A 195 -19.14 -8.93 2.05
C GLU A 195 -18.82 -10.29 1.43
N LYS A 196 -19.08 -10.45 0.13
CA LYS A 196 -18.76 -11.69 -0.62
C LYS A 196 -17.29 -12.08 -0.48
N VAL A 197 -16.40 -11.08 -0.37
CA VAL A 197 -15.00 -11.26 -0.05
C VAL A 197 -14.70 -10.32 1.12
N LEU A 198 -14.38 -10.88 2.28
CA LEU A 198 -14.12 -10.13 3.52
C LEU A 198 -12.83 -9.31 3.40
N ASN A 199 -12.96 -8.09 2.86
CA ASN A 199 -11.83 -7.23 2.53
C ASN A 199 -11.73 -5.98 3.41
N HIS A 200 -12.77 -5.65 4.15
CA HIS A 200 -12.86 -4.40 4.90
C HIS A 200 -13.15 -4.65 6.37
N TYR A 201 -12.58 -3.80 7.22
CA TYR A 201 -12.93 -3.76 8.64
C TYR A 201 -14.30 -3.12 8.85
N SER A 202 -15.02 -3.62 9.86
CA SER A 202 -16.08 -2.84 10.51
C SER A 202 -15.46 -1.73 11.37
N ASP A 203 -16.28 -0.83 11.92
CA ASP A 203 -15.80 0.19 12.87
C ASP A 203 -15.09 -0.45 14.08
N ASN A 204 -15.66 -1.56 14.60
CA ASN A 204 -15.03 -2.35 15.65
C ASN A 204 -13.70 -2.97 15.19
N GLY A 205 -13.62 -3.40 13.93
CA GLY A 205 -12.37 -3.86 13.32
C GLY A 205 -11.29 -2.79 13.29
N HIS A 206 -11.65 -1.57 12.88
CA HIS A 206 -10.74 -0.43 12.91
C HIS A 206 -10.28 -0.07 14.33
N ILE A 207 -11.18 -0.11 15.32
CA ILE A 207 -10.83 0.10 16.74
C ILE A 207 -9.91 -1.00 17.26
N ALA A 208 -10.08 -2.25 16.84
CA ALA A 208 -9.24 -3.36 17.28
C ALA A 208 -7.82 -3.28 16.68
N ILE A 209 -7.72 -3.03 15.37
CA ILE A 209 -6.42 -3.03 14.67
C ILE A 209 -5.57 -1.79 15.00
N GLN A 210 -6.18 -0.66 15.40
CA GLN A 210 -5.43 0.57 15.72
C GLN A 210 -4.35 0.35 16.78
N ASN A 211 -4.65 -0.46 17.82
CA ASN A 211 -3.71 -0.74 18.91
C ASN A 211 -2.52 -1.57 18.41
N ILE A 212 -2.76 -2.50 17.50
CA ILE A 212 -1.72 -3.30 16.86
C ILE A 212 -0.81 -2.38 16.04
N TYR A 213 -1.37 -1.48 15.22
CA TYR A 213 -0.54 -0.51 14.48
C TYR A 213 0.28 0.37 15.42
N LYS A 214 -0.32 0.85 16.52
CA LYS A 214 0.40 1.65 17.52
C LYS A 214 1.62 0.90 18.06
N GLU A 215 1.43 -0.35 18.52
CA GLU A 215 2.51 -1.17 19.08
C GLU A 215 3.68 -1.40 18.10
N TYR A 216 3.39 -1.56 16.81
CA TYR A 216 4.42 -1.77 15.79
C TYR A 216 5.11 -0.47 15.38
N ILE A 217 4.35 0.62 15.22
CA ILE A 217 4.91 1.94 14.87
C ILE A 217 5.81 2.48 16.01
N GLU A 218 5.52 2.16 17.27
CA GLU A 218 6.38 2.56 18.39
C GLU A 218 7.68 1.75 18.50
N LYS A 219 7.81 0.63 17.79
CA LYS A 219 9.06 -0.15 17.70
C LYS A 219 10.01 0.34 16.61
N LEU A 220 9.53 1.21 15.72
CA LEU A 220 10.32 1.90 14.68
C LEU A 220 10.92 3.18 15.23
#